data_AF-B9BWJ9-F1
#
_entry.id   AF-B9BWJ9-F1
#
_cell.length_a   1.000
_cell.length_b   1.000
_cell.length_c   1.000
_cell.angle_alpha   90.00
_cell.angle_beta   90.00
_cell.angle_gamma   90.00
#
_symmetry.space_group_name_H-M   'P 1'
#
loop_
_entity.id
_entity.type
_entity.pdbx_description
1 polymer ?
#
loop_
_entity_poly.entity_id
_entity_poly.type
_entity_poly.pdbx_seq_one_letter_code
_entity_poly.pdbx_strand_id
1 'polypeptide(L)'
;MNLHWWKLSRERDALSAQITETLLSAFPKTTTVLDPPAQMQRQLDQLRLAAGELSPNDFLALSSGLARSMGALPLNGIASLDYHDRRLDVGFKPEVKVDPDFPQRLARNGLAGEVDSNTGKWTIRSRS
;
A
#
# COMPACT_ATOMS: atom_id res chain seq x y z
N MET A 1 21.27 -25.29 14.73
CA MET A 1 20.15 -24.36 15.00
C MET A 1 20.68 -22.92 15.13
N ASN A 2 20.56 -22.16 14.05
CA ASN A 2 20.20 -20.73 13.99
C ASN A 2 21.15 -19.59 14.43
N LEU A 3 22.48 -19.70 14.28
CA LEU A 3 23.40 -18.54 14.40
C LEU A 3 23.05 -17.36 13.47
N HIS A 4 22.47 -17.66 12.30
CA HIS A 4 22.05 -16.65 11.32
C HIS A 4 20.85 -15.82 11.83
N TRP A 5 19.90 -16.47 12.52
CA TRP A 5 18.75 -15.80 13.15
C TRP A 5 19.16 -14.91 14.32
N TRP A 6 20.16 -15.33 15.10
CA TRP A 6 20.72 -14.50 16.17
C TRP A 6 21.38 -13.22 15.65
N LYS A 7 22.08 -13.31 14.51
CA LYS A 7 22.70 -12.16 13.84
C LYS A 7 21.65 -11.21 13.24
N LEU A 8 20.66 -11.76 12.52
CA LEU A 8 19.55 -10.98 11.97
C LEU A 8 18.73 -10.29 13.07
N SER A 9 18.50 -10.97 14.19
CA SER A 9 17.83 -10.36 15.35
C SER A 9 18.64 -9.18 15.88
N ARG A 10 19.96 -9.34 16.08
CA ARG A 10 20.80 -8.24 16.57
C ARG A 10 20.86 -7.04 15.62
N GLU A 11 20.92 -7.28 14.30
CA GLU A 11 20.91 -6.21 13.30
C GLU A 11 19.58 -5.47 13.30
N ARG A 12 18.46 -6.21 13.40
CA ARG A 12 17.11 -5.62 13.57
C ARG A 12 17.00 -4.84 14.87
N ASP A 13 17.54 -5.35 15.97
CA ASP A 13 17.45 -4.73 17.29
C ASP A 13 18.32 -3.46 17.35
N ALA A 14 19.49 -3.46 16.71
CA ALA A 14 20.36 -2.28 16.58
C ALA A 14 19.73 -1.19 15.70
N LEU A 15 19.14 -1.57 14.56
CA LEU A 15 18.41 -0.64 13.69
C LEU A 15 17.19 -0.05 14.41
N SER A 16 16.46 -0.88 15.17
CA SER A 16 15.32 -0.44 15.99
C SER A 16 15.74 0.53 17.10
N ALA A 17 16.88 0.30 17.74
CA ALA A 17 17.43 1.20 18.76
C ALA A 17 17.79 2.56 18.17
N GLN A 18 18.44 2.59 16.99
CA GLN A 18 18.82 3.83 16.32
C GLN A 18 17.61 4.64 15.84
N ILE A 19 16.57 3.97 15.35
CA ILE A 19 15.29 4.59 15.01
C ILE A 19 14.62 5.16 16.28
N THR A 20 14.63 4.40 17.38
CA THR A 20 14.02 4.83 18.66
C THR A 20 14.73 6.03 19.25
N GLU A 21 16.06 6.04 19.24
CA GLU A 21 16.87 7.15 19.72
C GLU A 21 16.63 8.42 18.88
N THR A 22 16.58 8.28 17.55
CA THR A 22 16.24 9.37 16.64
C THR A 22 14.83 9.90 16.89
N LEU A 23 13.86 8.99 17.09
CA LEU A 23 12.46 9.33 17.35
C LEU A 23 12.26 10.03 18.71
N LEU A 24 12.91 9.54 19.77
CA LEU A 24 12.87 10.15 21.11
C LEU A 24 13.60 11.50 21.15
N SER A 25 14.64 11.67 20.33
CA SER A 25 15.30 12.96 20.14
C SER A 25 14.39 13.98 19.43
N ALA A 26 13.57 13.51 18.49
CA ALA A 26 12.71 14.36 17.67
C ALA A 26 11.34 14.67 18.31
N PHE A 27 10.81 13.78 19.17
CA PHE A 27 9.46 13.91 19.73
C PHE A 27 9.43 13.56 21.24
N PRO A 28 9.82 14.50 22.13
CA PRO A 28 10.05 14.21 23.55
C PRO A 28 8.80 13.94 24.40
N LYS A 29 7.59 13.92 23.82
CA LYS A 29 6.34 13.84 24.61
C LYS A 29 5.26 13.03 23.91
N THR A 30 5.21 11.73 24.17
CA THR A 30 3.93 10.98 24.11
C THR A 30 3.85 9.97 25.25
N THR A 31 3.13 10.37 26.30
CA THR A 31 2.90 9.62 27.53
C THR A 31 1.61 8.81 27.38
N THR A 32 1.67 7.62 26.78
CA THR A 32 0.86 6.39 27.03
C THR A 32 0.71 5.52 25.78
N VAL A 33 1.16 4.27 25.89
CA VAL A 33 1.15 3.26 24.83
C VAL A 33 0.18 2.15 25.21
N LEU A 34 -0.91 2.00 24.44
CA LEU A 34 -1.90 0.93 24.65
C LEU A 34 -1.60 -0.31 23.79
N ASP A 35 -1.00 -0.12 22.61
CA ASP A 35 -0.54 -1.20 21.73
C ASP A 35 0.68 -0.74 20.89
N PRO A 36 1.91 -1.11 21.29
CA PRO A 36 3.14 -0.55 20.73
C PRO A 36 3.32 -0.71 19.21
N PRO A 37 3.04 -1.88 18.60
CA PRO A 37 3.18 -2.05 17.15
C PRO A 37 2.18 -1.21 16.35
N ALA A 38 0.92 -1.15 16.79
CA ALA A 38 -0.12 -0.38 16.12
C ALA A 38 0.08 1.13 16.29
N GLN A 39 0.69 1.58 17.40
CA GLN A 39 1.08 2.98 17.56
C GLN A 39 2.30 3.34 16.71
N MET A 40 3.32 2.47 16.63
CA MET A 40 4.46 2.70 15.73
C MET A 40 4.03 2.76 14.27
N GLN A 41 3.15 1.86 13.82
CA GLN A 41 2.63 1.88 12.45
C GLN A 41 1.93 3.21 12.12
N ARG A 42 1.12 3.73 13.06
CA ARG A 42 0.44 5.02 12.91
C ARG A 42 1.41 6.20 12.90
N GLN A 43 2.43 6.18 13.76
CA GLN A 43 3.45 7.23 13.79
C GLN A 43 4.30 7.23 12.52
N LEU A 44 4.66 6.05 11.97
CA LEU A 44 5.36 5.94 10.70
C LEU A 44 4.51 6.46 9.53
N ASP A 45 3.23 6.12 9.49
CA ASP A 45 2.30 6.66 8.49
C ASP A 45 2.21 8.20 8.60
N GLN A 46 2.16 8.75 9.81
CA GLN A 46 2.17 10.20 10.03
C GLN A 46 3.47 10.87 9.60
N LEU A 47 4.62 10.24 9.84
CA LEU A 47 5.93 10.75 9.43
C LEU A 47 6.09 10.75 7.91
N ARG A 48 5.63 9.70 7.24
CA ARG A 48 5.61 9.62 5.76
C ARG A 48 4.76 10.73 5.17
N LEU A 49 3.56 10.94 5.72
CA LEU A 49 2.70 12.05 5.31
C LEU A 49 3.35 13.41 5.56
N ALA A 50 3.99 13.62 6.72
CA ALA A 50 4.67 14.87 7.06
C ALA A 50 5.92 15.12 6.18
N ALA A 51 6.59 14.06 5.73
CA ALA A 51 7.73 14.12 4.81
C ALA A 51 7.31 14.25 3.33
N GLY A 52 6.01 14.17 3.02
CA GLY A 52 5.49 14.18 1.64
C GLY A 52 5.72 12.87 0.88
N GLU A 53 5.99 11.77 1.58
CA GLU A 53 6.25 10.46 0.99
C GLU A 53 4.90 9.74 0.73
N LEU A 54 4.61 9.45 -0.55
CA LEU A 54 3.43 8.67 -0.94
C LEU A 54 3.50 7.27 -0.32
N SER A 55 2.49 6.90 0.46
CA SER A 55 2.27 5.51 0.86
C SER A 55 1.85 4.67 -0.34
N PRO A 56 2.25 3.38 -0.43
CA PRO A 56 1.78 2.47 -1.50
C PRO A 56 0.26 2.33 -1.57
N ASN A 57 -0.44 2.63 -0.47
CA ASN A 57 -1.89 2.59 -0.37
C ASN A 57 -2.56 3.92 -0.72
N ASP A 58 -1.80 4.99 -0.99
CA ASP A 58 -2.38 6.28 -1.32
C ASP A 58 -2.96 6.27 -2.74
N PHE A 59 -3.96 7.12 -2.95
CA PHE A 59 -4.65 7.23 -4.23
C PHE A 59 -3.69 7.38 -5.42
N LEU A 60 -2.70 8.26 -5.32
CA LEU A 60 -1.74 8.51 -6.39
C LEU A 60 -0.85 7.28 -6.66
N ALA A 61 -0.45 6.54 -5.61
CA ALA A 61 0.33 5.32 -5.78
C ALA A 61 -0.49 4.23 -6.47
N LEU A 62 -1.71 3.97 -5.98
CA LEU A 62 -2.63 2.97 -6.54
C LEU A 62 -3.03 3.31 -7.98
N SER A 63 -3.40 4.55 -8.27
CA SER A 63 -3.78 4.99 -9.62
C SER A 63 -2.60 4.91 -10.60
N SER A 64 -1.38 5.21 -10.16
CA SER A 64 -0.19 5.06 -11.00
C SER A 64 0.13 3.59 -11.31
N GLY A 65 -0.05 2.69 -10.34
CA GLY A 65 0.12 1.25 -10.54
C GLY A 65 -0.97 0.66 -11.44
N LEU A 66 -2.21 1.13 -11.30
CA LEU A 66 -3.32 0.79 -12.18
C LEU A 66 -3.03 1.22 -13.62
N ALA A 67 -2.59 2.47 -13.84
CA ALA A 67 -2.27 2.99 -15.17
C ALA A 67 -1.22 2.12 -15.90
N ARG A 68 -0.16 1.69 -15.18
CA ARG A 68 0.86 0.76 -15.71
C ARG A 68 0.33 -0.65 -15.97
N SER A 69 -0.78 -1.02 -15.34
CA SER A 69 -1.42 -2.34 -15.48
C SER A 69 -2.48 -2.39 -16.59
N MET A 70 -2.86 -1.25 -17.18
CA MET A 70 -3.88 -1.18 -18.23
C MET A 70 -3.52 -2.06 -19.43
N GLY A 71 -2.25 -2.06 -19.87
CA GLY A 71 -1.78 -2.92 -20.96
C GLY A 71 -2.59 -2.71 -22.23
N ALA A 72 -3.28 -3.76 -22.69
CA ALA A 72 -4.15 -3.72 -23.88
C ALA A 72 -5.53 -3.07 -23.63
N LEU A 73 -5.87 -2.75 -22.38
CA LEU A 73 -7.14 -2.07 -22.07
C LEU A 73 -7.11 -0.62 -22.54
N PRO A 74 -8.22 -0.10 -23.06
CA PRO A 74 -8.30 1.28 -23.51
C PRO A 74 -8.13 2.25 -22.33
N LEU A 75 -7.21 3.21 -22.47
CA LEU A 75 -6.95 4.23 -21.44
C LEU A 75 -8.18 5.09 -21.13
N ASN A 76 -9.03 5.35 -22.12
CA ASN A 76 -10.31 6.05 -21.97
C ASN A 76 -11.48 5.11 -21.59
N GLY A 77 -11.17 3.87 -21.20
CA GLY A 77 -12.12 2.83 -20.85
C GLY A 77 -12.60 2.86 -19.40
N ILE A 78 -12.00 3.70 -18.55
CA ILE A 78 -12.40 3.87 -17.15
C ILE A 78 -13.59 4.84 -17.10
N ALA A 79 -14.65 4.44 -16.41
CA ALA A 79 -15.85 5.23 -16.16
C ALA A 79 -15.80 5.93 -14.79
N SER A 80 -15.26 5.27 -13.77
CA SER A 80 -15.10 5.84 -12.43
C SER A 80 -13.85 5.31 -11.72
N LEU A 81 -13.33 6.14 -10.82
CA LEU A 81 -12.25 5.83 -9.87
C LEU A 81 -12.66 6.37 -8.51
N ASP A 82 -12.98 5.47 -7.58
CA ASP A 82 -13.44 5.81 -6.24
C ASP A 82 -12.41 5.31 -5.22
N TYR A 83 -11.81 6.22 -4.47
CA TYR A 83 -10.82 5.89 -3.44
C TYR A 83 -11.39 6.07 -2.05
N HIS A 84 -11.36 5.01 -1.27
CA HIS A 84 -11.74 4.99 0.13
C HIS A 84 -11.09 3.79 0.81
N ASP A 85 -10.97 3.79 2.13
CA ASP A 85 -10.46 2.65 2.90
C ASP A 85 -9.14 2.04 2.37
N ARG A 86 -8.23 2.89 1.86
CA ARG A 86 -6.94 2.46 1.27
C ARG A 86 -7.07 1.48 0.10
N ARG A 87 -8.17 1.57 -0.65
CA ARG A 87 -8.42 0.83 -1.89
C ARG A 87 -8.95 1.73 -2.99
N LEU A 88 -8.78 1.28 -4.22
CA LEU A 88 -9.28 1.94 -5.42
C LEU A 88 -10.33 1.06 -6.07
N ASP A 89 -11.58 1.51 -6.04
CA ASP A 89 -12.68 0.89 -6.77
C ASP A 89 -12.73 1.48 -8.18
N VAL A 90 -12.69 0.62 -9.20
CA VAL A 90 -12.60 0.98 -10.62
C VAL A 90 -13.84 0.48 -11.35
N GLY A 91 -14.60 1.42 -11.91
CA GLY A 91 -15.67 1.12 -12.85
C GLY A 91 -15.13 1.23 -14.27
N PHE A 92 -15.23 0.16 -15.06
CA PHE A 92 -14.98 0.21 -16.50
C PHE A 92 -16.26 0.59 -17.24
N LYS A 93 -16.12 1.27 -18.38
CA LYS A 93 -17.27 1.55 -19.27
C LYS A 93 -17.85 0.23 -19.80
N PRO A 94 -19.17 0.15 -20.06
CA PRO A 94 -19.83 -1.09 -20.48
C PRO A 94 -19.23 -1.75 -21.74
N GLU A 95 -18.63 -0.95 -22.63
CA GLU A 95 -18.04 -1.44 -23.88
C GLU A 95 -16.67 -2.10 -23.67
N VAL A 96 -16.06 -1.89 -22.51
CA VAL A 96 -14.72 -2.39 -22.19
C VAL A 96 -14.81 -3.77 -21.59
N LYS A 97 -14.31 -4.76 -22.33
CA LYS A 97 -14.12 -6.11 -21.82
C LYS A 97 -12.75 -6.21 -21.16
N VAL A 98 -12.75 -6.32 -19.83
CA VAL A 98 -11.53 -6.57 -19.07
C VAL A 98 -11.07 -8.00 -19.35
N ASP A 99 -9.85 -8.12 -19.87
CA ASP A 99 -9.27 -9.41 -20.23
C ASP A 99 -8.82 -10.21 -18.98
N PRO A 100 -8.75 -11.54 -19.06
CA PRO A 100 -8.43 -12.39 -17.91
C PRO A 100 -7.00 -12.24 -17.39
N ASP A 101 -6.08 -11.62 -18.16
CA ASP A 101 -4.69 -11.41 -17.73
C ASP A 101 -4.54 -10.14 -16.88
N PHE A 102 -5.61 -9.34 -16.72
CA PHE A 102 -5.57 -8.09 -15.96
C PHE A 102 -5.09 -8.26 -14.49
N PRO A 103 -5.54 -9.26 -13.71
CA PRO A 103 -4.99 -9.53 -12.38
C PRO A 103 -3.49 -9.80 -12.38
N GLN A 104 -2.98 -10.49 -13.40
CA GLN A 104 -1.55 -10.77 -13.52
C GLN A 104 -0.76 -9.49 -13.83
N ARG A 105 -1.32 -8.57 -14.62
CA ARG A 105 -0.71 -7.26 -14.87
C ARG A 105 -0.70 -6.38 -13.63
N LEU A 106 -1.79 -6.38 -12.85
CA LEU A 106 -1.84 -5.72 -11.54
C LEU A 106 -0.77 -6.26 -10.60
N ALA A 107 -0.67 -7.59 -10.50
CA ALA A 107 0.34 -8.27 -9.68
C ALA A 107 1.78 -7.88 -10.03
N ARG A 108 2.10 -7.74 -11.32
CA ARG A 108 3.43 -7.29 -11.78
C ARG A 108 3.76 -5.86 -11.36
N ASN A 109 2.74 -5.03 -11.11
CA ASN A 109 2.87 -3.66 -10.64
C ASN A 109 2.64 -3.50 -9.12
N GLY A 110 2.72 -4.59 -8.35
CA GLY A 110 2.60 -4.56 -6.90
C GLY A 110 1.16 -4.36 -6.40
N LEU A 111 0.16 -4.66 -7.23
CA LEU A 111 -1.25 -4.53 -6.89
C LEU A 111 -1.95 -5.89 -6.86
N ALA A 112 -3.01 -5.98 -6.06
CA ALA A 112 -3.98 -7.05 -6.11
C ALA A 112 -5.32 -6.47 -6.59
N GLY A 113 -6.04 -7.22 -7.44
CA GLY A 113 -7.32 -6.79 -7.99
C GLY A 113 -8.34 -7.93 -7.96
N GLU A 114 -9.55 -7.61 -7.51
CA GLU A 114 -10.68 -8.52 -7.45
C GLU A 114 -11.87 -7.89 -8.16
N VAL A 115 -12.66 -8.67 -8.90
CA VAL A 115 -13.89 -8.19 -9.53
C VAL A 115 -15.09 -8.64 -8.69
N ASP A 116 -16.03 -7.73 -8.46
CA ASP A 116 -17.33 -8.08 -7.92
C ASP A 116 -18.21 -8.62 -9.06
N SER A 117 -18.52 -9.90 -9.02
CA SER A 117 -19.31 -10.60 -10.05
C SER A 117 -20.71 -10.03 -10.24
N ASN A 118 -21.26 -9.31 -9.26
CA ASN A 118 -22.61 -8.73 -9.34
C ASN A 118 -22.62 -7.35 -10.00
N THR A 119 -21.56 -6.55 -9.76
CA THR A 119 -21.50 -5.15 -10.21
C THR A 119 -20.52 -4.93 -11.36
N GLY A 120 -19.62 -5.89 -11.62
CA GLY A 120 -18.51 -5.74 -12.57
C GLY A 120 -17.43 -4.75 -12.11
N LYS A 121 -17.58 -4.19 -10.89
CA LYS A 121 -16.63 -3.22 -10.33
C LYS A 121 -15.38 -3.93 -9.84
N TRP A 122 -14.22 -3.36 -10.16
CA TRP A 122 -12.94 -3.89 -9.71
C TRP A 122 -12.51 -3.21 -8.41
N THR A 123 -12.10 -3.98 -7.42
CA THR A 123 -11.47 -3.49 -6.19
C THR A 123 -9.97 -3.73 -6.28
N ILE A 124 -9.17 -2.66 -6.18
CA ILE A 124 -7.71 -2.72 -6.32
C ILE A 124 -7.03 -2.25 -5.02
N ARG A 125 -6.01 -2.99 -4.59
CA ARG A 125 -5.27 -2.77 -3.33
C ARG A 125 -3.77 -2.94 -3.57
N SER A 126 -2.93 -2.37 -2.70
CA SER A 126 -1.50 -2.72 -2.68
C SER A 126 -1.33 -4.18 -2.30
N ARG A 127 -0.40 -4.87 -2.96
CA ARG A 127 0.01 -6.23 -2.61
C ARG A 127 1.07 -6.14 -1.50
N SER A 128 0.63 -6.28 -0.25
CA SER A 128 1.50 -6.38 0.93
C SER A 128 2.22 -7.71 1.01
#